data_AF-A0A7C2HTG6-F1
#
_entry.id   AF-A0A7C2HTG6-F1
#
_cell.length_a   1.000
_cell.length_b   1.000
_cell.length_c   1.000
_cell.angle_alpha   90.00
_cell.angle_beta   90.00
_cell.angle_gamma   90.00
#
_symmetry.space_group_name_H-M   'P 1'
#
loop_
_entity.id
_entity.type
_entity.pdbx_description
1 polymer ?
#
loop_
_entity_poly.entity_id
_entity_poly.type
_entity_poly.pdbx_seq_one_letter_code
_entity_poly.pdbx_strand_id
1 'polypeptide(L)'
;MADPGAASRLSCNGAVEHVHEDRAGRVLHRLREPRRPPAWMVRQVRCRDGGCTFPGCGTRAFTEAHHIAWYRFGGRTTLENLTLVCAFHHRLVHEHGWTIRRSPDGGLAWLRPDGTAHVPGPVLRGADVDPGGEPVTYGPFGEPGSPRPAPSPRMLPLPAARAGPDP
;
A
#
# COMPACT_ATOMS: atom_id res chain seq x y z
N MET A 1 -3.65 25.02 21.78
CA MET A 1 -4.11 23.61 21.83
C MET A 1 -3.65 22.95 20.54
N ALA A 2 -2.93 21.84 20.57
CA ALA A 2 -2.50 21.18 19.33
C ALA A 2 -3.73 20.57 18.61
N ASP A 3 -3.81 20.77 17.29
CA ASP A 3 -4.80 20.10 16.44
C ASP A 3 -4.73 18.56 16.64
N PRO A 4 -5.86 17.84 16.77
CA PRO A 4 -5.86 16.40 17.03
C PRO A 4 -5.09 15.58 15.99
N GLY A 5 -5.11 16.00 14.71
CA GLY A 5 -4.34 15.38 13.64
C GLY A 5 -2.83 15.62 13.77
N ALA A 6 -2.43 16.83 14.15
CA ALA A 6 -1.05 17.15 14.50
C ALA A 6 -0.55 16.33 15.71
N ALA A 7 -1.35 16.21 16.77
CA ALA A 7 -1.01 15.40 17.95
C ALA A 7 -0.86 13.91 17.59
N SER A 8 -1.73 13.39 16.73
CA SER A 8 -1.65 12.00 16.26
C SER A 8 -0.35 11.72 15.48
N ARG A 9 0.05 12.60 14.57
CA ARG A 9 1.34 12.47 13.83
C ARG A 9 2.55 12.53 14.74
N LEU A 10 2.58 13.47 15.69
CA LEU A 10 3.66 13.57 16.67
C LEU A 10 3.76 12.31 17.53
N SER A 11 2.62 11.66 17.82
CA SER A 11 2.60 10.43 18.59
C SER A 11 3.23 9.23 17.85
N CYS A 12 3.23 9.23 16.51
CA CYS A 12 3.72 8.14 15.67
C CYS A 12 5.25 7.96 15.74
N ASN A 13 6.01 9.06 15.69
CA ASN A 13 7.49 9.03 15.73
C ASN A 13 8.08 9.51 17.07
N GLY A 14 7.22 9.76 18.07
CA GLY A 14 7.63 10.24 19.40
C GLY A 14 8.33 9.18 20.24
N ALA A 15 8.89 9.61 21.37
CA ALA A 15 9.28 8.72 22.45
C ALA A 15 8.46 9.08 23.69
N VAL A 16 8.02 8.08 24.44
CA VAL A 16 7.51 8.29 25.79
C VAL A 16 8.58 7.85 26.77
N GLU A 17 8.83 8.73 27.72
CA GLU A 17 9.72 8.48 28.84
C GLU A 17 8.86 8.44 30.11
N HIS A 18 8.85 7.28 30.76
CA HIS A 18 8.24 7.11 32.06
C HIS A 18 9.32 7.31 33.11
N VAL A 19 9.17 8.34 33.96
CA VAL A 19 10.07 8.61 35.08
C VAL A 19 9.28 8.38 36.36
N HIS A 20 9.71 7.39 37.15
CA HIS A 20 9.16 7.09 38.46
C HIS A 20 10.09 7.70 39.51
N GLU A 21 9.55 8.59 40.34
CA GLU A 21 10.28 9.29 41.38
C GLU A 21 9.76 8.90 42.76
N ASP A 22 10.64 8.92 43.77
CA ASP A 22 10.22 8.82 45.15
C ASP A 22 9.70 10.16 45.70
N ARG A 23 9.21 10.16 46.94
CA ARG A 23 8.67 11.35 47.60
C ARG A 23 9.71 12.47 47.82
N ALA A 24 11.00 12.15 47.72
CA ALA A 24 12.10 13.12 47.82
C ALA A 24 12.57 13.61 46.45
N GLY A 25 11.91 13.21 45.35
CA GLY A 25 12.26 13.58 43.98
C GLY A 25 13.42 12.78 43.39
N ARG A 26 13.80 11.63 43.98
CA ARG A 26 14.84 10.77 43.39
C ARG A 26 14.23 9.82 42.37
N VAL A 27 14.84 9.76 41.19
CA VAL A 27 14.43 8.84 40.12
C VAL A 27 14.74 7.40 40.52
N LEU A 28 13.69 6.58 40.64
CA LEU A 28 13.78 5.14 40.90
C LEU A 28 13.90 4.36 39.59
N HIS A 29 13.07 4.70 38.60
CA HIS A 29 13.06 4.04 37.30
C HIS A 29 12.84 5.05 36.18
N ARG A 30 13.58 4.87 35.09
CA ARG A 30 13.42 5.62 33.85
C ARG A 30 13.29 4.61 32.71
N LEU A 31 12.09 4.53 32.14
CA LEU A 31 11.81 3.65 31.00
C LEU A 31 11.57 4.51 29.77
N ARG A 32 12.29 4.22 28.69
CA ARG A 32 12.12 4.89 27.40
C ARG A 32 11.70 3.87 26.37
N GLU A 33 10.49 3.99 25.85
CA GLU A 33 10.01 3.14 24.77
C GLU A 33 10.11 3.92 23.44
N PRO A 34 11.17 3.68 22.63
CA PRO A 34 11.31 4.36 21.35
C PRO A 34 10.24 3.84 20.39
N ARG A 35 9.30 4.71 20.01
CA ARG A 35 8.35 4.40 18.92
C ARG A 35 9.03 4.50 17.56
N ARG A 36 10.03 5.38 17.45
CA ARG A 36 10.84 5.53 16.26
C ARG A 36 11.59 4.22 15.96
N PRO A 37 11.34 3.57 14.81
CA PRO A 37 12.06 2.36 14.43
C PRO A 37 13.57 2.64 14.30
N PRO A 38 14.44 1.72 14.76
CA PRO A 38 15.86 1.87 14.59
C PRO A 38 16.23 1.86 13.10
N ALA A 39 17.35 2.49 12.74
CA ALA A 39 17.72 2.71 11.34
C ALA A 39 17.80 1.41 10.52
N TRP A 40 18.25 0.30 11.11
CA TRP A 40 18.31 -1.00 10.44
C TRP A 40 16.90 -1.53 10.07
N MET A 41 15.91 -1.32 10.94
CA MET A 41 14.53 -1.74 10.71
C MET A 41 13.89 -0.90 9.60
N VAL A 42 14.17 0.42 9.60
CA VAL A 42 13.74 1.31 8.50
C VAL A 42 14.34 0.86 7.16
N ARG A 43 15.62 0.46 7.12
CA ARG A 43 16.25 -0.07 5.90
C ARG A 43 15.54 -1.33 5.41
N GLN A 44 15.23 -2.28 6.30
CA GLN A 44 14.52 -3.49 5.93
C GLN A 44 13.10 -3.21 5.42
N VAL A 45 12.35 -2.32 6.07
CA VAL A 45 11.03 -1.88 5.61
C VAL A 45 11.12 -1.22 4.24
N ARG A 46 12.13 -0.38 3.99
CA ARG A 46 12.37 0.22 2.67
C ARG A 46 12.66 -0.82 1.59
N CYS A 47 13.48 -1.83 1.89
CA CYS A 47 13.76 -2.92 0.95
C CYS A 47 12.52 -3.77 0.66
N ARG A 48 11.71 -4.08 1.69
CA ARG A 48 10.49 -4.88 1.55
C ARG A 48 9.39 -4.14 0.77
N ASP A 49 9.17 -2.88 1.09
CA ASP A 49 8.01 -2.12 0.58
C ASP A 49 8.33 -1.39 -0.73
N GLY A 50 9.60 -1.09 -1.02
CA GLY A 50 10.05 -0.51 -2.31
C GLY A 50 9.58 0.91 -2.62
N GLY A 51 8.72 1.49 -1.77
CA GLY A 51 8.08 2.80 -1.93
C GLY A 51 6.85 2.90 -1.01
N CYS A 52 6.07 3.97 -1.15
CA CYS A 52 4.80 4.09 -0.44
C CYS A 52 3.87 2.92 -0.81
N THR A 53 3.35 2.23 0.20
CA THR A 53 2.49 1.04 0.03
C THR A 53 1.03 1.36 -0.28
N PHE A 54 0.67 2.64 -0.41
CA PHE A 54 -0.66 3.00 -0.88
C PHE A 54 -0.86 2.53 -2.32
N PRO A 55 -1.96 1.84 -2.64
CA PRO A 55 -2.20 1.31 -3.98
C PRO A 55 -2.12 2.41 -5.06
N GLY A 56 -1.25 2.22 -6.05
CA GLY A 56 -1.04 3.17 -7.15
C GLY A 56 -0.08 4.34 -6.86
N CYS A 57 0.46 4.49 -5.64
CA CYS A 57 1.39 5.59 -5.34
C CYS A 57 2.84 5.28 -5.73
N GLY A 58 3.45 4.25 -5.14
CA GLY A 58 4.81 3.81 -5.47
C GLY A 58 5.97 4.80 -5.22
N THR A 59 5.69 6.03 -4.75
CA THR A 59 6.74 7.05 -4.56
C THR A 59 7.80 6.60 -3.54
N ARG A 60 9.06 6.95 -3.81
CA ARG A 60 10.19 6.68 -2.92
C ARG A 60 10.62 7.92 -2.13
N ALA A 61 10.20 9.10 -2.56
CA ALA A 61 10.53 10.37 -1.94
C ALA A 61 9.67 10.63 -0.69
N PHE A 62 10.27 11.29 0.31
CA PHE A 62 9.58 11.72 1.54
C PHE A 62 8.78 10.60 2.22
N THR A 63 9.38 9.41 2.27
CA THR A 63 8.78 8.21 2.84
C THR A 63 9.25 7.95 4.26
N GLU A 64 8.32 7.53 5.12
CA GLU A 64 8.51 7.23 6.54
C GLU A 64 7.94 5.86 6.88
N ALA A 65 8.53 5.19 7.88
CA ALA A 65 7.97 3.95 8.41
C ALA A 65 6.84 4.27 9.38
N HIS A 66 5.67 3.67 9.17
CA HIS A 66 4.44 3.92 9.89
C HIS A 66 3.91 2.62 10.50
N HIS A 67 3.40 2.69 11.75
CA HIS A 67 2.82 1.55 12.44
C HIS A 67 1.40 1.23 11.94
N ILE A 68 1.18 0.00 11.47
CA ILE A 68 -0.12 -0.49 10.99
C ILE A 68 -1.13 -0.52 12.14
N ALA A 69 -0.80 -1.26 13.21
CA ALA A 69 -1.45 -1.14 14.51
C ALA A 69 -0.77 0.00 15.27
N TRP A 70 -1.53 1.05 15.58
CA TRP A 70 -0.97 2.25 16.19
C TRP A 70 -0.47 1.97 17.60
N TYR A 71 0.60 2.66 17.99
CA TYR A 71 1.15 2.56 19.34
C TYR A 71 0.10 2.82 20.43
N ARG A 72 -0.80 3.80 20.23
CA ARG A 72 -1.86 4.11 21.22
C ARG A 72 -2.80 2.94 21.53
N PHE A 73 -2.80 1.93 20.66
CA PHE A 73 -3.56 0.69 20.79
C PHE A 73 -2.66 -0.53 21.10
N GLY A 74 -1.43 -0.30 21.59
CA GLY A 74 -0.47 -1.36 21.91
C GLY A 74 0.38 -1.84 20.74
N GLY A 75 0.38 -1.12 19.61
CA GLY A 75 1.18 -1.45 18.45
C GLY A 75 2.69 -1.40 18.72
N ARG A 76 3.36 -2.55 18.66
CA ARG A 76 4.80 -2.68 18.89
C ARG A 76 5.60 -2.21 17.67
N THR A 77 6.81 -1.74 17.88
CA THR A 77 7.76 -1.45 16.81
C THR A 77 8.42 -2.75 16.32
N THR A 78 7.79 -3.43 15.37
CA THR A 78 8.32 -4.65 14.71
C THR A 78 8.25 -4.51 13.20
N LEU A 79 8.96 -5.37 12.46
CA LEU A 79 8.95 -5.32 10.99
C LEU A 79 7.54 -5.54 10.44
N GLU A 80 6.80 -6.48 11.01
CA GLU A 80 5.45 -6.88 10.60
C GLU A 80 4.45 -5.74 10.83
N ASN A 81 4.63 -4.97 11.90
CA ASN A 81 3.76 -3.85 12.24
C ASN A 81 4.16 -2.54 11.55
N LEU A 82 5.26 -2.49 10.80
CA LEU A 82 5.65 -1.29 10.06
C LEU A 82 5.32 -1.40 8.57
N THR A 83 5.02 -0.27 7.95
CA THR A 83 4.93 -0.13 6.49
C THR A 83 5.42 1.25 6.05
N LEU A 84 5.86 1.38 4.81
CA LEU A 84 6.37 2.62 4.26
C LEU A 84 5.24 3.47 3.65
N VAL A 85 5.13 4.72 4.09
CA VAL A 85 4.13 5.70 3.60
C VAL A 85 4.81 7.01 3.23
N CYS A 86 4.34 7.71 2.20
CA CYS A 86 4.81 9.06 1.90
C CYS A 86 4.08 10.10 2.75
N ALA A 87 4.61 11.33 2.83
CA ALA A 87 4.01 12.41 3.62
C ALA A 87 2.50 12.63 3.36
N PHE A 88 2.05 12.51 2.10
CA PHE A 88 0.63 12.64 1.74
C PHE A 88 -0.21 11.49 2.32
N HIS A 89 0.18 10.23 2.08
CA HIS A 89 -0.57 9.08 2.59
C HIS A 89 -0.43 8.92 4.11
N HIS A 90 0.64 9.42 4.70
CA HIS A 90 0.81 9.53 6.15
C HIS A 90 -0.22 10.51 6.75
N ARG A 91 -0.53 11.60 6.03
CA ARG A 91 -1.61 12.51 6.41
C ARG A 91 -2.98 11.86 6.32
N LEU A 92 -3.24 11.08 5.26
CA LEU A 92 -4.53 10.38 5.09
C LEU A 92 -4.86 9.44 6.24
N VAL A 93 -3.88 8.68 6.74
CA VAL A 93 -4.11 7.77 7.88
C VAL A 93 -4.35 8.53 9.19
N HIS A 94 -3.66 9.65 9.41
CA HIS A 94 -3.79 10.39 10.67
C HIS A 94 -4.97 11.35 10.73
N GLU A 95 -5.35 11.96 9.61
CA GLU A 95 -6.34 13.06 9.59
C GLU A 95 -7.64 12.69 8.90
N HIS A 96 -7.61 11.72 7.98
CA HIS A 96 -8.75 11.45 7.10
C HIS A 96 -9.37 10.07 7.34
N GLY A 97 -9.01 9.37 8.42
CA GLY A 97 -9.66 8.12 8.83
C GLY A 97 -9.28 6.89 8.01
N TRP A 98 -8.27 6.99 7.14
CA TRP A 98 -7.76 5.83 6.41
C TRP A 98 -7.05 4.87 7.36
N THR A 99 -7.21 3.57 7.11
CA THR A 99 -6.53 2.55 7.93
C THR A 99 -5.82 1.54 7.05
N ILE A 100 -4.84 0.86 7.63
CA ILE A 100 -4.05 -0.16 6.97
C ILE A 100 -4.23 -1.45 7.76
N ARG A 101 -4.43 -2.57 7.07
CA ARG A 101 -4.46 -3.91 7.66
C ARG A 101 -3.44 -4.79 6.96
N ARG A 102 -2.62 -5.50 7.76
CA ARG A 102 -1.77 -6.57 7.24
C ARG A 102 -2.51 -7.90 7.35
N SER A 103 -2.56 -8.63 6.25
CA SER A 103 -3.10 -9.99 6.20
C SER A 103 -2.04 -11.01 6.66
N PRO A 104 -2.44 -12.20 7.13
CA PRO A 104 -1.51 -13.24 7.59
C PRO A 104 -0.52 -13.73 6.52
N ASP A 105 -0.90 -13.63 5.24
CA ASP A 105 -0.07 -13.92 4.06
C ASP A 105 0.98 -12.81 3.77
N GLY A 106 1.00 -11.73 4.56
CA GLY A 106 1.89 -10.60 4.39
C GLY A 106 1.36 -9.50 3.48
N GLY A 107 0.17 -9.66 2.89
CA GLY A 107 -0.48 -8.63 2.07
C GLY A 107 -0.89 -7.39 2.89
N LEU A 108 -0.96 -6.23 2.24
CA LEU A 108 -1.46 -4.99 2.85
C LEU A 108 -2.78 -4.57 2.19
N ALA A 109 -3.80 -4.34 3.00
CA ALA A 109 -5.06 -3.77 2.57
C ALA A 109 -5.20 -2.35 3.15
N TRP A 110 -5.42 -1.38 2.28
CA TRP A 110 -5.81 -0.03 2.68
C TRP A 110 -7.33 0.04 2.75
N LEU A 111 -7.85 0.58 3.84
CA LEU A 111 -9.29 0.73 4.04
C LEU A 111 -9.63 2.22 4.02
N ARG A 112 -10.72 2.54 3.32
CA ARG A 112 -11.36 3.85 3.34
C ARG A 112 -11.91 4.15 4.73
N PRO A 113 -12.30 5.41 5.01
CA PRO A 113 -12.84 5.80 6.31
C PRO A 113 -14.12 5.06 6.71
N ASP A 114 -14.88 4.56 5.73
CA ASP A 114 -16.06 3.72 5.93
C ASP A 114 -15.73 2.23 6.20
N GLY A 115 -14.44 1.88 6.24
CA GLY A 115 -13.95 0.52 6.46
C GLY A 115 -13.88 -0.35 5.19
N THR A 116 -14.31 0.16 4.03
CA THR A 116 -14.26 -0.61 2.77
C THR A 116 -12.84 -0.69 2.23
N ALA A 117 -12.49 -1.83 1.63
CA ALA A 117 -11.18 -2.00 1.01
C ALA A 117 -11.00 -1.04 -0.18
N HIS A 118 -9.90 -0.29 -0.18
CA HIS A 118 -9.48 0.50 -1.31
C HIS A 118 -8.89 -0.41 -2.37
N VAL A 119 -9.71 -0.70 -3.38
CA VAL A 119 -9.26 -1.27 -4.63
C VAL A 119 -8.78 -0.11 -5.51
N PRO A 120 -7.50 -0.08 -5.92
CA PRO A 120 -7.04 0.90 -6.88
C PRO A 120 -7.86 0.76 -8.17
N GLY A 121 -8.16 1.89 -8.82
CA GLY A 121 -8.60 1.86 -10.20
C GLY A 121 -7.52 1.23 -11.10
N PRO A 122 -7.85 0.84 -12.34
CA PRO A 122 -6.84 0.38 -13.27
C PRO A 122 -5.72 1.41 -13.35
N VAL A 123 -4.48 0.94 -13.21
CA VAL A 123 -3.33 1.80 -13.47
C VAL A 123 -3.40 2.12 -14.95
N LEU A 124 -3.63 3.38 -15.30
CA LEU A 124 -3.47 3.82 -16.68
C LEU A 124 -1.99 4.22 -16.84
N ARG A 125 -1.08 3.27 -17.08
CA ARG A 125 0.19 3.64 -17.70
C ARG A 125 -0.11 3.99 -19.16
N GLY A 126 0.69 4.85 -19.78
CA GLY A 126 0.55 5.15 -21.21
C GLY A 126 0.65 3.93 -22.14
N ALA A 127 1.06 2.77 -21.62
CA ALA A 127 1.12 1.48 -22.31
C ALA A 127 -0.10 0.56 -22.05
N ASP A 128 -1.04 0.99 -21.20
CA ASP A 128 -2.15 0.20 -20.67
C ASP A 128 -3.47 0.49 -21.42
N VAL A 129 -3.33 0.91 -22.67
CA VAL A 129 -4.40 1.14 -23.63
C VAL A 129 -4.16 0.17 -24.78
N ASP A 130 -5.10 -0.76 -25.00
CA ASP A 130 -5.07 -1.61 -26.20
C ASP A 130 -5.08 -0.68 -27.45
N PRO A 131 -4.47 -1.02 -28.60
CA PRO A 131 -4.59 -0.28 -29.86
C PRO A 131 -5.98 0.26 -30.23
N GLY A 132 -7.08 -0.26 -29.65
CA GLY A 132 -8.44 0.26 -29.77
C GLY A 132 -8.85 1.40 -28.83
N GLY A 133 -8.01 1.86 -27.90
CA GLY A 133 -8.33 2.96 -26.98
C GLY A 133 -8.99 2.54 -25.65
N GLU A 134 -9.21 1.25 -25.43
CA GLU A 134 -9.84 0.72 -24.22
C GLU A 134 -8.82 0.49 -23.09
N PRO A 135 -9.13 0.89 -21.84
CA PRO A 135 -8.24 0.67 -20.70
C PRO A 135 -8.13 -0.82 -20.36
N VAL A 136 -6.91 -1.33 -20.23
CA VAL A 136 -6.69 -2.72 -19.81
C VAL A 136 -7.13 -2.91 -18.36
N THR A 137 -7.83 -4.01 -18.10
CA THR A 137 -8.29 -4.36 -16.75
C THR A 137 -7.25 -5.26 -16.08
N TYR A 138 -6.87 -4.88 -14.86
CA TYR A 138 -5.99 -5.68 -14.00
C TYR A 138 -6.82 -6.47 -13.00
N GLY A 139 -6.41 -7.71 -12.73
CA GLY A 139 -7.00 -8.51 -11.66
C GLY A 139 -6.74 -7.92 -10.27
N PRO A 140 -7.35 -8.48 -9.20
CA PRO A 140 -7.27 -7.96 -7.83
C PRO A 140 -5.84 -7.89 -7.23
N PHE A 141 -4.86 -8.50 -7.89
CA PHE A 141 -3.45 -8.53 -7.48
C PHE A 141 -2.49 -7.85 -8.49
N GLY A 142 -3.02 -7.14 -9.50
CA GLY A 142 -2.19 -6.40 -10.45
C GLY A 142 -1.60 -7.22 -11.61
N GLU A 143 -2.04 -8.46 -11.80
CA GLU A 143 -1.69 -9.23 -13.00
C GLU A 143 -2.53 -8.76 -14.21
N PRO A 144 -1.94 -8.59 -15.40
CA PRO A 144 -2.70 -8.28 -16.60
C PRO A 144 -3.68 -9.43 -16.85
N GLY A 145 -4.97 -9.10 -17.03
CA GLY A 145 -5.94 -10.11 -17.45
C GLY A 145 -5.44 -10.82 -18.70
N SER A 146 -5.52 -12.15 -18.75
CA SER A 146 -5.13 -12.90 -19.95
C SER A 146 -5.83 -12.27 -21.16
N PRO A 147 -5.11 -11.99 -22.27
CA PRO A 147 -5.74 -11.44 -23.45
C PRO A 147 -6.92 -12.34 -23.83
N ARG A 148 -8.07 -11.74 -24.16
CA ARG A 148 -9.14 -12.49 -24.82
C ARG A 148 -8.50 -13.19 -26.03
N PRO A 149 -8.74 -14.50 -26.22
CA PRO A 149 -8.21 -15.17 -27.40
C PRO A 149 -8.70 -14.41 -28.63
N ALA A 150 -7.77 -14.11 -29.55
CA ALA A 150 -8.11 -13.46 -30.80
C ALA A 150 -9.27 -14.22 -31.44
N PRO A 151 -10.28 -13.54 -32.01
CA PRO A 151 -11.34 -14.23 -32.73
C PRO A 151 -10.66 -15.08 -33.81
N SER A 152 -10.92 -16.39 -33.78
CA SER A 152 -10.38 -17.32 -34.76
C SER A 152 -10.63 -16.77 -36.16
N PRO A 153 -9.61 -16.74 -37.05
CA PRO A 153 -9.78 -16.20 -38.39
C PRO A 153 -10.96 -16.93 -39.04
N ARG A 154 -11.97 -16.16 -39.46
CA ARG A 154 -13.06 -16.71 -40.28
C ARG A 154 -12.41 -17.30 -41.52
N MET A 155 -12.42 -18.63 -41.64
CA MET A 155 -12.05 -19.31 -42.87
C MET A 155 -12.87 -18.69 -44.01
N LEU A 156 -12.19 -17.96 -44.90
CA LEU A 156 -12.78 -17.60 -46.17
C LEU A 156 -13.11 -18.92 -46.89
N PRO A 157 -14.31 -19.08 -47.45
CA PRO A 157 -14.64 -20.28 -48.20
C PRO A 157 -13.67 -20.42 -49.38
N LEU A 158 -13.16 -21.64 -49.59
CA LEU A 158 -12.34 -21.96 -50.76
C LEU A 158 -13.08 -21.53 -52.03
N PRO A 159 -12.39 -20.96 -53.03
CA PRO A 159 -13.00 -20.69 -54.32
C PRO A 159 -13.46 -22.02 -54.94
N ALA A 160 -14.72 -22.05 -55.38
CA ALA A 160 -15.28 -23.21 -56.09
C ALA A 160 -14.38 -23.60 -57.26
N ALA A 161 -14.03 -24.89 -57.32
CA ALA A 161 -13.31 -25.47 -58.44
C ALA A 161 -14.09 -25.19 -59.73
N ARG A 162 -13.39 -24.64 -60.74
CA ARG A 162 -13.96 -24.43 -62.07
C ARG A 162 -14.14 -25.81 -62.69
N ALA A 163 -15.39 -26.15 -63.03
CA ALA A 163 -15.67 -27.33 -63.83
C ALA A 163 -14.91 -27.21 -65.16
N GLY A 164 -14.07 -28.21 -65.46
CA GLY A 164 -13.52 -28.38 -66.80
C GLY A 164 -14.64 -28.70 -67.78
N PRO A 165 -14.47 -28.42 -69.09
CA PRO A 165 -15.45 -28.78 -70.09
C PRO A 165 -15.55 -30.32 -70.20
N ASP A 166 -16.80 -30.81 -70.20
CA ASP A 166 -17.15 -32.21 -70.49
C ASP A 166 -16.72 -32.64 -71.92
N PRO A 167 -16.51 -33.95 -72.17
CA PRO A 167 -15.88 -34.48 -73.38
C PRO A 167 -16.72 -34.34 -74.67
#